data_AF-X6N1R4-F1
#
_entry.id   AF-X6N1R4-F1
#
_cell.length_a   1.000
_cell.length_b   1.000
_cell.length_c   1.000
_cell.angle_alpha   90.00
_cell.angle_beta   90.00
_cell.angle_gamma   90.00
#
_symmetry.space_group_name_H-M   'P 1'
#
loop_
_entity.id
_entity.type
_entity.pdbx_description
1 polymer ?
#
loop_
_entity_poly.entity_id
_entity_poly.type
_entity_poly.pdbx_seq_one_letter_code
_entity_poly.pdbx_strand_id
1 'polypeptide(L)'
;MQKLHPQTIIRGWRLAIDVAIKALEESTIDNSKDPELFRKDLVNVAKTTLSSKIVVGDIDFFANLCVDAVLRLHDKTDLEMITVIKKPGGAMRDSYLDDGFILDKHFGLGQKTRWEKVF
;
A
#
# COMPACT_ATOMS: atom_id res chain seq x y z
N MET A 1 -46.18 -5.35 10.85
CA MET A 1 -45.06 -4.60 10.25
C MET A 1 -44.96 -3.24 10.95
N GLN A 2 -43.82 -2.96 11.59
CA GLN A 2 -43.59 -1.64 12.19
C GLN A 2 -43.61 -0.58 11.08
N LYS A 3 -44.57 0.35 11.14
CA LYS A 3 -44.70 1.48 10.21
C LYS A 3 -43.73 2.60 10.63
N LEU A 4 -42.44 2.37 10.45
CA LEU A 4 -41.41 3.40 10.66
C LEU A 4 -41.26 4.23 9.39
N HIS A 5 -41.33 5.56 9.54
CA HIS A 5 -41.03 6.45 8.44
C HIS A 5 -39.53 6.35 8.08
N PRO A 6 -39.14 6.21 6.80
CA PRO A 6 -37.74 6.07 6.40
C PRO A 6 -36.82 7.18 6.93
N GLN A 7 -37.32 8.42 7.03
CA GLN A 7 -36.59 9.54 7.61
C GLN A 7 -36.13 9.29 9.06
N THR A 8 -36.92 8.56 9.84
CA THR A 8 -36.59 8.22 11.24
C THR A 8 -35.42 7.24 11.28
N ILE A 9 -35.39 6.28 10.35
CA ILE A 9 -34.28 5.32 10.20
C ILE A 9 -33.01 6.09 9.83
N ILE A 10 -33.06 6.96 8.81
CA ILE A 10 -31.91 7.77 8.39
C ILE A 10 -31.36 8.61 9.55
N ARG A 11 -32.25 9.25 10.33
CA ARG A 11 -31.83 10.04 11.49
C ARG A 11 -31.15 9.17 12.56
N GLY A 12 -31.68 7.98 12.83
CA GLY A 12 -31.06 7.03 13.76
C GLY A 12 -29.67 6.58 13.28
N TRP A 13 -29.53 6.28 11.99
CA TRP A 13 -28.24 5.87 11.40
C TRP A 13 -27.18 6.97 11.47
N ARG A 14 -27.55 8.24 11.26
CA ARG A 14 -26.61 9.37 11.41
C ARG A 14 -26.06 9.45 12.83
N LEU A 15 -26.93 9.38 13.84
CA LEU A 15 -26.50 9.37 15.24
C LEU A 15 -25.64 8.15 15.57
N ALA A 16 -25.97 6.98 15.02
CA ALA A 16 -25.20 5.76 15.23
C ALA A 16 -23.79 5.85 14.62
N ILE A 17 -23.66 6.46 13.43
CA ILE A 17 -22.36 6.68 12.77
C ILE A 17 -21.47 7.57 13.64
N ASP A 18 -22.01 8.66 14.18
CA ASP A 18 -21.24 9.58 15.03
C ASP A 18 -20.69 8.88 16.28
N VAL A 19 -21.49 8.01 16.91
CA VAL A 19 -21.06 7.20 18.05
C VAL A 19 -20.03 6.16 17.64
N ALA A 20 -20.21 5.50 16.49
CA ALA A 20 -19.29 4.50 15.99
C ALA A 20 -17.91 5.09 15.65
N ILE A 21 -17.86 6.28 15.03
CA ILE A 21 -16.61 6.98 14.74
C ILE A 21 -15.88 7.33 16.04
N LYS A 22 -16.58 7.87 17.04
CA LYS A 22 -15.96 8.19 18.35
C LYS A 22 -15.38 6.95 19.03
N ALA A 23 -16.14 5.85 19.05
CA ALA A 23 -15.65 4.60 19.63
C ALA A 23 -14.42 4.06 18.88
N LEU A 24 -14.37 4.22 17.55
CA LEU A 24 -13.22 3.84 16.74
C LEU A 24 -11.98 4.68 17.10
N GLU A 25 -12.13 6.00 17.18
CA GLU A 25 -11.07 6.93 17.57
C GLU A 25 -10.53 6.61 18.98
N GLU A 26 -11.42 6.36 19.95
CA GLU A 26 -11.05 5.97 21.32
C GLU A 26 -10.30 4.63 21.38
N SER A 27 -10.58 3.72 20.44
CA SER A 27 -9.91 2.42 20.35
C SER A 27 -8.61 2.42 19.54
N THR A 28 -8.27 3.54 18.90
CA THR A 28 -7.11 3.62 18.00
C THR A 28 -5.81 3.71 18.80
N ILE A 29 -4.83 2.89 18.43
CA ILE A 29 -3.49 2.89 19.01
C ILE A 29 -2.51 3.39 17.95
N ASP A 30 -1.71 4.39 18.30
CA ASP A 30 -0.72 4.98 17.39
C ASP A 30 0.70 4.53 17.75
N ASN A 31 1.35 3.84 16.81
CA ASN A 31 2.74 3.39 16.92
C ASN A 31 3.71 4.23 16.06
N SER A 32 3.28 5.39 15.53
CA SER A 32 4.08 6.26 14.65
C SER A 32 5.46 6.67 15.18
N LYS A 33 5.65 6.66 16.50
CA LYS A 33 6.91 7.08 17.15
C LYS A 33 7.99 6.01 17.16
N ASP A 34 7.60 4.73 17.06
CA ASP A 34 8.53 3.61 17.07
C ASP A 34 8.64 3.06 15.63
N PRO A 35 9.78 3.22 14.95
CA PRO A 35 9.92 2.83 13.55
C PRO A 35 9.76 1.32 13.33
N GLU A 36 10.14 0.48 14.30
CA GLU A 36 10.04 -0.98 14.19
C GLU A 36 8.58 -1.43 14.34
N LEU A 37 7.88 -0.89 15.34
CA LEU A 37 6.44 -1.16 15.53
C LEU A 37 5.61 -0.59 14.38
N PHE A 38 5.92 0.62 13.92
CA PHE A 38 5.25 1.25 12.79
C PHE A 38 5.40 0.42 11.52
N ARG A 39 6.62 -0.04 11.20
CA ARG A 39 6.84 -0.94 10.06
C ARG A 39 6.02 -2.22 10.19
N LYS A 40 5.99 -2.82 11.38
CA LYS A 40 5.20 -4.04 11.64
C LYS A 40 3.71 -3.82 11.40
N ASP A 41 3.17 -2.68 11.83
CA ASP A 41 1.78 -2.32 11.59
C ASP A 41 1.48 -2.16 10.10
N LEU A 42 2.35 -1.46 9.36
CA LEU A 42 2.21 -1.32 7.91
C LEU A 42 2.20 -2.68 7.21
N VAL A 43 3.07 -3.62 7.62
CA VAL A 43 3.08 -4.99 7.07
C VAL A 43 1.78 -5.71 7.38
N ASN A 44 1.22 -5.57 8.58
CA ASN A 44 -0.05 -6.20 8.94
C ASN A 44 -1.23 -5.64 8.14
N VAL A 45 -1.25 -4.33 7.91
CA VAL A 45 -2.24 -3.66 7.04
C VAL A 45 -2.10 -4.16 5.60
N ALA A 46 -0.88 -4.23 5.07
CA ALA A 46 -0.62 -4.77 3.75
C ALA A 46 -1.08 -6.24 3.64
N LYS A 47 -0.78 -7.10 4.62
CA LYS A 47 -1.26 -8.49 4.64
C LYS A 47 -2.78 -8.57 4.65
N THR A 48 -3.45 -7.79 5.50
CA THR A 48 -4.92 -7.77 5.57
C THR A 48 -5.52 -7.40 4.23
N THR A 49 -4.99 -6.36 3.58
CA THR A 49 -5.48 -5.93 2.27
C THR A 49 -5.19 -6.96 1.18
N LEU A 50 -4.03 -7.62 1.17
CA LEU A 50 -3.66 -8.61 0.15
C LEU A 50 -4.36 -9.97 0.32
N SER A 51 -4.90 -10.26 1.50
CA SER A 51 -5.50 -11.57 1.85
C SER A 51 -6.68 -12.04 0.98
N SER A 52 -7.30 -11.12 0.23
CA SER A 52 -8.43 -11.41 -0.67
C SER A 52 -8.06 -11.38 -2.16
N LYS A 53 -6.76 -11.37 -2.50
CA LYS A 53 -6.26 -11.22 -3.88
C LYS A 53 -5.49 -12.46 -4.33
N ILE A 54 -5.17 -12.53 -5.62
CA ILE A 54 -4.43 -13.67 -6.21
C ILE A 54 -3.04 -13.90 -5.59
N VAL A 55 -2.45 -12.85 -4.98
CA VAL A 55 -1.12 -12.88 -4.36
C VAL A 55 -1.09 -13.49 -2.95
N VAL A 56 -2.19 -14.07 -2.47
CA VAL A 56 -2.29 -14.69 -1.14
C VAL A 56 -1.23 -15.77 -0.90
N GLY A 57 -0.85 -16.52 -1.93
CA GLY A 57 0.19 -17.55 -1.82
C GLY A 57 1.55 -17.01 -1.37
N ASP A 58 1.83 -15.74 -1.66
CA ASP A 58 3.10 -15.05 -1.38
C ASP A 58 2.86 -13.74 -0.61
N ILE A 59 1.92 -13.77 0.32
CA ILE A 59 1.44 -12.58 1.00
C ILE A 59 2.54 -11.85 1.78
N ASP A 60 3.44 -12.60 2.43
CA ASP A 60 4.56 -12.05 3.17
C ASP A 60 5.54 -11.33 2.26
N PHE A 61 5.79 -11.88 1.08
CA PHE A 61 6.70 -11.31 0.10
C PHE A 61 6.17 -9.99 -0.43
N PHE A 62 4.95 -9.98 -0.96
CA PHE A 62 4.34 -8.77 -1.49
C PHE A 62 4.04 -7.72 -0.42
N ALA A 63 3.69 -8.13 0.80
CA ALA A 63 3.49 -7.19 1.90
C ALA A 63 4.79 -6.45 2.25
N ASN A 64 5.93 -7.15 2.37
CA ASN A 64 7.21 -6.49 2.60
C ASN A 64 7.60 -5.60 1.42
N LEU A 65 7.43 -6.08 0.18
CA LEU A 65 7.72 -5.32 -1.04
C LEU A 65 6.97 -3.97 -1.08
N CYS A 66 5.67 -3.99 -0.78
CA CYS A 66 4.83 -2.79 -0.76
C CYS A 66 5.24 -1.84 0.37
N VAL A 67 5.52 -2.36 1.56
CA VAL A 67 5.93 -1.53 2.71
C VAL A 67 7.29 -0.89 2.44
N ASP A 68 8.24 -1.63 1.91
CA ASP A 68 9.57 -1.11 1.58
C ASP A 68 9.50 -0.03 0.49
N ALA A 69 8.57 -0.16 -0.48
CA ALA A 69 8.31 0.90 -1.48
C ALA A 69 7.71 2.16 -0.86
N VAL A 70 6.75 2.02 0.05
CA VAL A 70 6.09 3.16 0.71
C VAL A 70 7.05 3.88 1.66
N LEU A 71 7.88 3.15 2.42
CA LEU A 71 8.85 3.76 3.33
C LEU A 71 9.92 4.61 2.61
N ARG A 72 10.22 4.31 1.34
CA ARG A 72 11.14 5.11 0.50
C ARG A 72 10.57 6.47 0.10
N LEU A 73 9.24 6.64 0.10
CA LEU A 73 8.60 7.91 -0.24
C LEU A 73 8.71 8.95 0.88
N HIS A 74 9.05 8.53 2.09
CA HIS A 74 9.05 9.37 3.29
C HIS A 74 7.72 10.14 3.42
N ASP A 75 7.76 11.48 3.45
CA ASP A 75 6.60 12.35 3.64
C ASP A 75 5.78 12.61 2.37
N LYS A 76 6.21 12.05 1.22
CA LYS A 76 5.50 12.26 -0.04
C LYS A 76 4.40 11.24 -0.21
N THR A 77 3.16 11.69 -0.15
CA THR A 77 1.97 10.84 -0.34
C THR A 77 1.61 10.65 -1.82
N ASP A 78 2.53 10.91 -2.74
CA ASP A 78 2.26 10.86 -4.17
C ASP A 78 2.48 9.45 -4.72
N LEU A 79 1.38 8.82 -5.13
CA LEU A 79 1.38 7.47 -5.69
C LEU A 79 2.03 7.41 -7.08
N GLU A 80 2.15 8.53 -7.80
CA GLU A 80 2.82 8.57 -9.12
C GLU A 80 4.32 8.24 -9.01
N MET A 81 4.91 8.41 -7.82
CA MET A 81 6.30 8.07 -7.56
C MET A 81 6.56 6.56 -7.47
N ILE A 82 5.52 5.73 -7.29
CA ILE A 82 5.62 4.27 -7.34
C ILE A 82 5.17 3.79 -8.72
N THR A 83 6.14 3.50 -9.59
CA THR A 83 5.85 2.94 -10.92
C THR A 83 5.82 1.41 -10.87
N VAL A 84 4.67 0.82 -11.21
CA VAL A 84 4.51 -0.64 -11.31
C VAL A 84 4.70 -1.08 -12.75
N ILE A 85 5.81 -1.76 -13.04
CA ILE A 85 6.12 -2.30 -14.36
C ILE A 85 5.73 -3.78 -14.41
N LYS A 86 4.89 -4.16 -15.37
CA LYS A 86 4.44 -5.54 -15.56
C LYS A 86 5.13 -6.14 -16.78
N LYS A 87 5.88 -7.22 -16.58
CA LYS A 87 6.50 -8.00 -17.65
C LYS A 87 5.90 -9.40 -17.70
N PRO A 88 5.46 -9.89 -18.87
CA PRO A 88 5.00 -11.27 -18.99
C PRO A 88 6.17 -12.25 -18.90
N GLY A 89 5.95 -13.38 -18.24
CA GLY A 89 6.96 -14.43 -18.01
C GLY A 89 7.47 -14.43 -16.56
N GLY A 90 7.99 -15.58 -16.12
CA GLY A 90 8.45 -15.80 -14.75
C GLY A 90 7.34 -16.18 -13.74
N ALA A 91 7.72 -16.41 -12.51
CA ALA A 91 6.83 -16.59 -11.37
C ALA A 91 6.51 -15.24 -10.71
N MET A 92 5.40 -15.14 -9.98
CA MET A 92 5.08 -13.91 -9.23
C MET A 92 6.17 -13.54 -8.20
N ARG A 93 6.87 -14.55 -7.65
CA ARG A 93 8.02 -14.39 -6.75
C ARG A 93 9.23 -13.72 -7.40
N ASP A 94 9.31 -13.67 -8.73
CA ASP A 94 10.41 -13.02 -9.44
C ASP A 94 10.22 -11.48 -9.49
N SER A 95 9.10 -10.96 -8.98
CA SER A 95 8.86 -9.52 -8.86
C SER A 95 9.81 -8.91 -7.83
N TYR A 96 10.35 -7.72 -8.06
CA TYR A 96 11.23 -7.06 -7.09
C TYR A 96 11.05 -5.55 -7.09
N LEU A 97 11.62 -4.91 -6.06
CA LEU A 97 11.66 -3.46 -5.90
C LEU A 97 13.09 -3.03 -6.19
N ASP A 98 13.26 -2.12 -7.15
CA ASP A 98 14.56 -1.60 -7.53
C ASP A 98 14.95 -0.40 -6.65
N ASP A 99 16.24 -0.26 -6.34
CA ASP A 99 16.81 0.84 -5.55
C ASP A 99 16.98 2.15 -6.34
N GLY A 100 16.43 2.20 -7.55
CA GLY A 100 16.33 3.40 -8.36
C GLY A 100 15.01 3.48 -9.12
N PHE A 101 15.10 3.92 -10.37
CA PHE A 101 13.96 4.04 -11.26
C PHE A 101 14.22 3.21 -12.50
N ILE A 102 13.35 2.23 -12.74
CA ILE A 102 13.41 1.44 -13.97
C ILE A 102 12.61 2.17 -15.05
N LEU A 103 13.26 2.44 -16.18
CA LEU A 103 12.59 2.88 -17.39
C LEU A 103 12.58 1.75 -18.40
N ASP A 104 11.40 1.28 -18.78
CA ASP A 104 11.22 0.22 -19.77
C ASP A 104 11.44 0.74 -21.20
N LYS A 105 12.70 1.06 -21.51
CA LYS A 105 13.15 1.56 -22.81
C LYS A 105 14.46 0.88 -23.19
N HIS A 106 14.59 0.59 -24.48
CA HIS A 106 15.84 0.09 -25.03
C HIS A 106 16.71 1.26 -25.45
N PHE A 107 18.00 1.17 -25.19
CA PHE A 107 18.98 2.08 -25.77
C PHE A 107 19.02 1.91 -27.29
N GLY A 108 19.21 3.01 -28.00
CA GLY A 108 19.44 3.00 -29.44
C GLY A 108 20.75 2.29 -29.80
N LEU A 109 20.84 1.80 -31.03
CA LEU A 109 22.06 1.17 -31.56
C LEU A 109 23.25 2.14 -31.45
N GLY A 110 24.35 1.68 -30.84
CA GLY A 110 25.57 2.46 -30.64
C GLY A 110 25.56 3.39 -29.41
N GLN A 111 24.47 3.44 -28.64
CA GLN A 111 24.45 4.19 -27.37
C GLN A 111 25.15 3.42 -26.25
N LYS A 112 25.79 4.14 -25.33
CA LYS A 112 26.39 3.55 -24.13
C LYS A 112 25.30 3.01 -23.21
N THR A 113 25.44 1.75 -22.82
CA THR A 113 24.49 1.03 -21.94
C THR A 113 24.73 1.27 -20.46
N ARG A 114 25.91 1.78 -20.09
CA ARG A 114 26.28 2.06 -18.70
C ARG A 114 26.92 3.44 -18.62
N TRP A 115 26.41 4.24 -17.68
CA TRP A 115 26.95 5.55 -17.34
C TRP A 115 27.46 5.47 -15.91
N GLU A 116 28.74 5.77 -15.71
CA GLU A 116 29.35 5.90 -14.39
C GLU A 116 29.80 7.34 -14.20
N LYS A 117 29.55 7.92 -13.02
CA LYS A 117 30.19 9.19 -12.67
C LYS A 117 31.66 8.91 -12.41
N VAL A 118 32.50 9.29 -13.38
CA VAL A 118 33.93 9.43 -13.15
C VAL A 118 34.10 10.72 -12.36
N PHE A 119 34.40 10.59 -11.06
CA PHE A 119 34.89 11.69 -10.24
C PHE A 119 36.40 11.83 -10.44
#